data_AF-A0A7Y6QM78-F1
#
_entry.id   AF-A0A7Y6QM78-F1
#
_cell.length_a   1.000
_cell.length_b   1.000
_cell.length_c   1.000
_cell.angle_alpha   90.00
_cell.angle_beta   90.00
_cell.angle_gamma   90.00
#
_symmetry.space_group_name_H-M   'P 1'
#
loop_
_entity.id
_entity.type
_entity.pdbx_description
1 polymer ?
#
loop_
_entity_poly.entity_id
_entity_poly.type
_entity_poly.pdbx_seq_one_letter_code
_entity_poly.pdbx_strand_id
1 'polypeptide(L)'
;MTFFPLWLSLGALLGACAVAAPAPELAPFLTLEQEGGCAPRLRLYLVDERYVYVESDSQVCSDANTRSLFDRRPEHFLCGSGGLAAATHCRDERFRALFEQVRRHVGRPGLDRPGQDRPGQALEGGHRLRLLYDGEAAGSPPGL
;
A
#
# COMPACT_ATOMS: atom_id res chain seq x y z
N MET A 1 -39.10 37.32 44.30
CA MET A 1 -39.68 36.42 43.29
C MET A 1 -39.65 37.15 41.95
N THR A 2 -38.72 36.80 41.07
CA THR A 2 -38.84 36.91 39.60
C THR A 2 -37.68 36.14 38.98
N PHE A 3 -38.04 35.05 38.28
CA PHE A 3 -37.21 34.15 37.49
C PHE A 3 -36.92 34.80 36.12
N PHE A 4 -35.69 34.68 35.60
CA PHE A 4 -35.46 34.58 34.16
C PHE A 4 -34.21 33.71 33.90
N PRO A 5 -34.31 32.64 33.09
CA PRO A 5 -33.29 31.62 32.99
C PRO A 5 -32.16 32.01 32.02
N LEU A 6 -30.98 31.48 32.35
CA LEU A 6 -29.87 31.20 31.46
C LEU A 6 -30.39 30.67 30.10
N TRP A 7 -29.82 31.15 29.01
CA TRP A 7 -29.50 30.35 27.81
C TRP A 7 -28.54 31.20 26.97
N LEU A 8 -27.25 31.03 27.20
CA LEU A 8 -26.21 31.46 26.27
C LEU A 8 -25.30 30.27 25.98
N SER A 9 -25.50 29.76 24.76
CA SER A 9 -24.42 29.36 23.86
C SER A 9 -23.56 28.17 24.30
N LEU A 10 -24.13 26.97 24.16
CA LEU A 10 -23.37 25.75 23.89
C LEU A 10 -22.70 25.90 22.51
N GLY A 11 -21.52 26.52 22.49
CA GLY A 11 -20.69 26.67 21.31
C GLY A 11 -20.07 25.32 20.91
N ALA A 12 -20.31 24.96 19.66
CA ALA A 12 -19.83 23.76 18.99
C ALA A 12 -18.32 23.51 19.18
N LEU A 13 -17.99 22.45 19.93
CA LEU A 13 -16.72 21.73 19.84
C LEU A 13 -17.01 20.34 19.26
N LEU A 14 -17.54 20.29 18.04
CA LEU A 14 -17.51 19.07 17.23
C LEU A 14 -16.09 18.93 16.68
N GLY A 15 -15.21 18.41 17.54
CA GLY A 15 -13.93 17.86 17.13
C GLY A 15 -14.18 16.75 16.11
N ALA A 16 -13.81 17.02 14.86
CA ALA A 16 -13.70 16.00 13.85
C ALA A 16 -12.64 14.98 14.31
N CYS A 17 -13.08 13.90 14.96
CA CYS A 17 -12.31 12.68 15.04
C CYS A 17 -12.13 12.19 13.60
N ALA A 18 -11.06 12.62 12.94
CA ALA A 18 -10.51 11.89 11.81
C ALA A 18 -10.09 10.53 12.36
N VAL A 19 -11.01 9.56 12.28
CA VAL A 19 -10.70 8.16 12.57
C VAL A 19 -9.73 7.74 11.48
N ALA A 20 -8.43 7.87 11.78
CA ALA A 20 -7.38 7.34 10.94
C ALA A 20 -7.72 5.87 10.73
N ALA A 21 -8.01 5.49 9.49
CA ALA A 21 -8.34 4.13 9.19
C ALA A 21 -7.17 3.24 9.62
N PRO A 22 -7.42 2.07 10.22
CA PRO A 22 -6.36 1.16 10.61
C PRO A 22 -5.51 0.83 9.38
N ALA A 23 -4.19 0.90 9.54
CA ALA A 23 -3.25 0.49 8.51
C ALA A 23 -3.57 -0.94 8.07
N PRO A 24 -3.41 -1.27 6.78
CA PRO A 24 -3.66 -2.62 6.30
C PRO A 24 -2.75 -3.62 7.02
N GLU A 25 -3.30 -4.79 7.33
CA GLU A 25 -2.53 -5.88 7.91
C GLU A 25 -1.54 -6.39 6.86
N LEU A 26 -0.23 -6.35 7.18
CA LEU A 26 0.82 -6.69 6.23
C LEU A 26 1.05 -8.20 6.11
N ALA A 27 0.80 -8.96 7.18
CA ALA A 27 1.09 -10.39 7.23
C ALA A 27 0.48 -11.20 6.08
N PRO A 28 -0.80 -10.99 5.68
CA PRO A 28 -1.39 -11.70 4.55
C PRO A 28 -0.72 -11.41 3.19
N PHE A 29 -0.12 -10.24 3.02
CA PHE A 29 0.60 -9.89 1.79
C PHE A 29 2.01 -10.49 1.75
N LEU A 30 2.64 -10.66 2.91
CA LEU A 30 3.96 -11.30 3.02
C LEU A 30 3.91 -12.81 2.72
N THR A 31 2.75 -13.45 2.87
CA THR A 31 2.55 -14.87 2.56
C THR A 31 2.28 -15.15 1.08
N LEU A 32 1.98 -14.14 0.25
CA LEU A 32 1.61 -14.33 -1.15
C LEU A 32 2.73 -14.89 -2.03
N GLU A 33 3.99 -14.61 -1.69
CA GLU A 33 5.15 -14.92 -2.54
C GLU A 33 6.02 -16.04 -1.95
N GLN A 34 5.48 -16.89 -1.06
CA GLN A 34 6.19 -18.05 -0.50
C GLN A 34 6.15 -19.30 -1.41
N GLU A 35 5.48 -19.24 -2.56
CA GLU A 35 5.32 -20.40 -3.43
C GLU A 35 6.41 -20.45 -4.50
N GLY A 36 7.37 -21.36 -4.29
CA GLY A 36 8.47 -21.64 -5.22
C GLY A 36 9.80 -21.19 -4.64
N GLY A 37 10.81 -22.06 -4.66
CA GLY A 37 12.11 -21.89 -3.99
C GLY A 37 12.99 -20.71 -4.44
N CYS A 38 12.41 -19.70 -5.10
CA CYS A 38 13.00 -18.38 -5.30
C CYS A 38 12.66 -17.53 -4.07
N ALA A 39 13.64 -16.85 -3.49
CA ALA A 39 13.41 -15.84 -2.45
C ALA A 39 13.45 -14.45 -3.11
N PRO A 40 12.35 -13.96 -3.73
CA PRO A 40 12.34 -12.64 -4.30
C PRO A 40 12.39 -11.58 -3.19
N ARG A 41 12.92 -10.40 -3.55
CA ARG A 41 12.80 -9.22 -2.72
C ARG A 41 11.39 -8.66 -2.85
N LEU A 42 10.69 -8.58 -1.73
CA LEU A 42 9.32 -8.12 -1.65
C LEU A 42 9.26 -6.68 -1.14
N ARG A 43 8.53 -5.83 -1.85
CA ARG A 43 8.30 -4.42 -1.51
C ARG A 43 6.81 -4.13 -1.50
N LEU A 44 6.31 -3.65 -0.36
CA LEU A 44 4.90 -3.30 -0.16
C LEU A 44 4.77 -1.78 -0.03
N TYR A 45 3.86 -1.20 -0.81
CA TYR A 45 3.56 0.22 -0.81
C TYR A 45 2.07 0.45 -0.57
N LEU A 46 1.74 1.39 0.31
CA LEU A 46 0.39 1.89 0.54
C LEU A 46 0.11 3.08 -0.37
N VAL A 47 -0.98 3.03 -1.11
CA VAL A 47 -1.49 4.10 -1.97
C VAL A 47 -2.78 4.64 -1.35
N ASP A 48 -2.84 5.94 -1.09
CA ASP A 48 -4.00 6.65 -0.53
C ASP A 48 -4.57 6.04 0.75
N GLU A 49 -3.72 5.41 1.57
CA GLU A 49 -4.14 4.71 2.79
C GLU A 49 -5.18 3.59 2.54
N ARG A 50 -5.33 3.15 1.28
CA ARG A 50 -6.39 2.23 0.88
C ARG A 50 -5.89 1.06 0.04
N TYR A 51 -5.08 1.32 -0.97
CA TYR A 51 -4.64 0.27 -1.88
C TYR A 51 -3.24 -0.19 -1.54
N VAL A 52 -2.97 -1.49 -1.70
CA VAL A 52 -1.65 -2.07 -1.44
C VAL A 52 -1.04 -2.48 -2.77
N TYR A 53 0.08 -1.87 -3.11
CA TYR A 53 0.89 -2.24 -4.25
C TYR A 53 2.04 -3.13 -3.78
N VAL A 54 2.16 -4.31 -4.39
CA VAL A 54 3.13 -5.35 -4.09
C VAL A 54 4.06 -5.48 -5.27
N GLU A 55 5.35 -5.37 -5.03
CA GLU A 55 6.41 -5.62 -5.99
C GLU A 55 7.27 -6.77 -5.49
N SER A 56 7.38 -7.82 -6.29
CA SER A 56 8.27 -8.95 -6.09
C SER A 56 9.32 -8.86 -7.18
N ASP A 57 10.58 -8.69 -6.82
CA ASP A 57 11.68 -8.71 -7.79
C ASP A 57 12.73 -9.75 -7.40
N SER A 58 13.16 -10.54 -8.37
CA SER A 58 14.26 -11.49 -8.23
C SER A 58 15.31 -11.25 -9.30
N GLN A 59 16.57 -11.17 -8.88
CA GLN A 59 17.71 -11.14 -9.79
C GLN A 59 18.05 -12.53 -10.35
N VAL A 60 17.54 -13.59 -9.71
CA VAL A 60 17.87 -14.99 -10.03
C VAL A 60 16.75 -15.64 -10.85
N CYS A 61 15.49 -15.29 -10.57
CA CYS A 61 14.32 -15.88 -11.20
C CYS A 61 13.62 -14.82 -12.05
N SER A 62 13.84 -14.84 -13.38
CA SER A 62 13.35 -13.79 -14.27
C SER A 62 11.82 -13.73 -14.36
N ASP A 63 11.16 -14.87 -14.14
CA ASP A 63 9.71 -15.05 -14.12
C ASP A 63 9.07 -14.68 -12.78
N ALA A 64 9.86 -14.54 -11.72
CA ALA A 64 9.41 -14.14 -10.39
C ALA A 64 9.27 -12.61 -10.23
N ASN A 65 9.55 -11.83 -11.27
CA ASN A 65 9.31 -10.39 -11.25
C ASN A 65 7.82 -10.13 -11.46
N THR A 66 7.10 -9.85 -10.37
CA THR A 66 5.66 -9.61 -10.36
C THR A 66 5.33 -8.28 -9.69
N ARG A 67 4.27 -7.64 -10.17
CA ARG A 67 3.75 -6.37 -9.66
C ARG A 67 2.25 -6.47 -9.59
N SER A 68 1.67 -6.23 -8.42
CA SER A 68 0.25 -6.42 -8.18
C SER A 68 -0.32 -5.29 -7.33
N LEU A 69 -1.54 -4.88 -7.59
CA LEU A 69 -2.29 -3.88 -6.84
C LEU A 69 -3.55 -4.51 -6.32
N PHE A 70 -3.75 -4.35 -5.02
CA PHE A 70 -4.87 -4.89 -4.27
C PHE A 70 -5.60 -3.75 -3.56
N ASP A 71 -6.85 -4.03 -3.15
CA ASP A 71 -7.46 -3.27 -2.06
C ASP A 71 -6.74 -3.61 -0.73
N ARG A 72 -7.28 -3.18 0.42
CA ARG A 72 -6.73 -3.50 1.76
C ARG A 72 -6.60 -4.99 2.08
N ARG A 73 -7.07 -5.86 1.19
CA ARG A 73 -7.15 -7.31 1.35
C ARG A 73 -6.52 -7.99 0.13
N PRO A 74 -5.64 -8.99 0.32
CA PRO A 74 -4.98 -9.67 -0.79
C PRO A 74 -5.96 -10.45 -1.69
N GLU A 75 -7.13 -10.84 -1.18
CA GLU A 75 -8.17 -11.51 -1.96
C GLU A 75 -8.84 -10.55 -2.98
N HIS A 76 -8.65 -9.24 -2.81
CA HIS A 76 -9.24 -8.20 -3.65
C HIS A 76 -8.20 -7.66 -4.65
N PHE A 77 -7.75 -8.53 -5.55
CA PHE A 77 -6.88 -8.15 -6.67
C PHE A 77 -7.56 -7.16 -7.62
N LEU A 78 -6.86 -6.06 -7.93
CA LEU A 78 -7.33 -4.99 -8.81
C LEU A 78 -6.60 -5.01 -10.16
N CYS A 79 -5.27 -5.01 -10.14
CA CYS A 79 -4.43 -5.04 -11.34
C CYS A 79 -3.10 -5.74 -11.05
N GLY A 80 -2.46 -6.27 -12.08
CA GLY A 80 -1.13 -6.84 -11.97
C GLY A 80 -0.42 -6.99 -13.31
N SER A 81 0.89 -7.16 -13.25
CA SER A 81 1.77 -7.42 -14.39
C SER A 81 2.96 -8.26 -13.90
N GLY A 82 3.36 -9.27 -14.64
CA GLY A 82 4.48 -10.12 -14.23
C GLY A 82 4.68 -11.33 -15.12
N GLY A 83 5.75 -12.07 -14.86
CA GLY A 83 6.14 -13.24 -15.64
C GLY A 83 6.66 -12.88 -17.04
N LEU A 84 6.60 -13.84 -17.96
CA LEU A 84 7.16 -13.71 -19.32
C LEU A 84 6.33 -12.77 -20.23
N ALA A 85 5.06 -12.58 -19.90
CA ALA A 85 4.18 -11.64 -20.57
C ALA A 85 4.07 -10.39 -19.69
N ALA A 86 4.91 -9.39 -19.92
CA ALA A 86 4.89 -8.11 -19.21
C ALA A 86 3.60 -7.27 -19.43
N ALA A 87 2.52 -7.90 -19.89
CA ALA A 87 1.22 -7.30 -20.06
C ALA A 87 0.57 -7.00 -18.70
N THR A 88 -0.04 -5.83 -18.63
CA THR A 88 -0.85 -5.42 -17.48
C THR A 88 -2.25 -6.00 -17.63
N HIS A 89 -2.69 -6.75 -16.61
CA HIS A 89 -4.03 -7.33 -16.52
C HIS A 89 -4.76 -6.71 -15.32
N CYS A 90 -5.95 -6.19 -15.56
CA CYS A 90 -6.77 -5.57 -14.52
C CYS A 90 -8.11 -6.29 -14.41
N ARG A 91 -8.54 -6.57 -13.17
CA ARG A 91 -9.91 -6.99 -12.88
C ARG A 91 -10.88 -5.82 -13.09
N ASP A 92 -10.43 -4.62 -12.74
CA ASP A 92 -11.18 -3.38 -12.92
C ASP A 92 -10.30 -2.35 -13.63
N GLU A 93 -10.68 -2.04 -14.86
CA GLU A 93 -9.94 -1.15 -15.77
C GLU A 93 -9.76 0.27 -15.24
N ARG A 94 -10.60 0.70 -14.29
CA ARG A 94 -10.48 2.03 -13.66
C ARG A 94 -9.17 2.17 -12.89
N PHE A 95 -8.59 1.07 -12.43
CA PHE A 95 -7.33 1.06 -11.69
C PHE A 95 -6.09 0.94 -12.59
N ARG A 96 -6.24 0.74 -13.90
CA ARG A 96 -5.10 0.61 -14.82
C ARG A 96 -4.21 1.85 -14.78
N ALA A 97 -4.81 3.05 -14.83
CA ALA A 97 -4.05 4.29 -14.79
C ALA A 97 -3.25 4.45 -13.48
N LEU A 98 -3.88 4.15 -12.34
CA LEU A 98 -3.24 4.18 -11.03
C LEU A 98 -2.10 3.16 -10.95
N PHE A 99 -2.35 1.92 -11.38
CA PHE A 99 -1.36 0.85 -11.41
C PHE A 99 -0.11 1.24 -12.21
N GLU A 100 -0.31 1.71 -13.44
CA GLU A 100 0.77 2.15 -14.34
C GLU A 100 1.54 3.34 -13.78
N GLN A 101 0.86 4.20 -13.04
CA GLN A 101 1.48 5.36 -12.43
C GLN A 101 2.33 4.98 -11.22
N VAL A 102 1.80 4.16 -10.32
CA VAL A 102 2.53 3.63 -9.15
C VAL A 102 3.75 2.85 -9.64
N ARG A 103 3.56 1.96 -10.62
CA ARG A 103 4.63 1.16 -11.24
C ARG A 103 5.80 1.99 -11.75
N ARG A 104 5.55 3.17 -12.32
CA ARG A 104 6.59 4.08 -12.83
C ARG A 104 7.31 4.86 -11.73
N HIS A 105 6.75 4.91 -10.51
CA HIS A 105 7.26 5.69 -9.39
C HIS A 105 7.95 4.84 -8.32
N VAL A 106 7.50 3.60 -8.10
CA VAL A 106 8.18 2.65 -7.20
C VAL A 106 9.59 2.35 -7.70
N GLY A 107 10.54 2.17 -6.78
CA GLY A 107 11.96 1.93 -7.11
C GLY A 107 12.76 3.18 -7.54
N ARG A 108 12.17 4.39 -7.50
CA ARG A 108 12.95 5.62 -7.63
C ARG A 108 13.77 5.87 -6.35
N PRO A 109 15.06 6.20 -6.47
CA PRO A 109 15.92 6.44 -5.32
C PRO A 109 15.35 7.56 -4.45
N GLY A 110 14.94 7.22 -3.22
CA GLY A 110 14.30 8.14 -2.28
C GLY A 110 12.99 7.65 -1.67
N LEU A 111 12.46 6.51 -2.11
CA LEU A 111 11.33 5.81 -1.46
C LEU A 111 11.77 4.78 -0.40
N ASP A 112 13.06 4.43 -0.36
CA ASP A 112 13.59 3.20 0.24
C ASP A 112 13.95 3.29 1.73
N ARG A 113 13.43 4.30 2.47
CA ARG A 113 13.63 4.37 3.92
C ARG A 113 12.34 3.99 4.66
N PRO A 114 12.21 2.74 5.15
CA PRO A 114 11.13 2.37 6.05
C PRO A 114 11.18 3.26 7.31
N GLY A 115 10.04 3.84 7.68
CA GLY A 115 9.92 4.71 8.86
C GLY A 115 10.30 6.18 8.66
N GLN A 116 10.64 6.63 7.45
CA GLN A 116 10.76 8.06 7.19
C GLN A 116 9.36 8.63 6.88
N ASP A 117 8.78 9.35 7.83
CA ASP A 117 7.58 10.20 7.68
C ASP A 117 7.85 11.38 6.73
N ARG A 118 8.35 11.11 5.53
CA ARG A 118 8.19 12.06 4.44
C ARG A 118 6.70 12.07 4.09
N PRO A 119 6.10 13.24 3.84
CA PRO A 119 4.78 13.30 3.24
C PRO A 119 4.87 12.45 1.97
N GLY A 120 4.20 11.27 1.99
CA GLY A 120 4.27 10.28 0.92
C GLY A 120 4.26 10.96 -0.43
N GLN A 121 5.13 10.51 -1.34
CA GLN A 121 5.30 11.23 -2.60
C GLN A 121 3.96 11.30 -3.32
N ALA A 122 3.57 12.52 -3.66
CA ALA A 122 2.38 12.76 -4.46
C ALA A 122 2.66 12.25 -5.86
N LEU A 123 1.93 11.22 -6.25
CA LEU A 123 1.75 10.83 -7.64
C LEU A 123 0.93 11.92 -8.33
N GLU A 124 1.14 12.13 -9.62
CA GLU A 124 0.26 13.00 -10.43
C GLU A 124 -1.23 12.65 -10.20
N GLY A 125 -2.08 13.65 -9.98
CA GLY A 125 -3.47 13.40 -9.57
C GLY A 125 -3.68 13.30 -8.05
N GLY A 126 -2.63 13.48 -7.24
CA GLY A 126 -2.75 13.67 -5.79
C GLY A 126 -2.73 12.39 -4.97
N HIS A 127 -2.39 11.24 -5.59
CA HIS A 127 -2.30 9.99 -4.85
C HIS A 127 -1.04 9.95 -3.97
N ARG A 128 -1.15 9.45 -2.74
CA ARG A 128 -0.04 9.42 -1.77
C ARG A 128 0.53 8.01 -1.66
N LEU A 129 1.83 7.87 -1.95
CA LEU A 129 2.55 6.60 -1.84
C LEU A 129 3.39 6.53 -0.55
N ARG A 130 3.30 5.42 0.20
CA ARG A 130 4.11 5.16 1.41
C ARG A 130 4.67 3.75 1.37
N LEU A 131 5.98 3.59 1.56
CA LEU A 131 6.60 2.27 1.73
C LEU A 131 6.18 1.67 3.08
N LEU A 132 5.64 0.45 3.06
CA LEU A 132 5.24 -0.32 4.25
C LEU A 132 6.29 -1.37 4.62
N TYR A 133 6.89 -2.00 3.60
CA TYR A 133 7.84 -3.10 3.77
C TYR A 133 8.82 -3.13 2.60
N ASP A 134 10.08 -3.39 2.89
CA ASP A 134 11.12 -3.71 1.91
C ASP A 134 12.06 -4.75 2.55
N GLY A 135 12.05 -5.96 2.01
CA GLY A 135 12.80 -7.09 2.55
C GLY A 135 12.68 -8.33 1.67
N GLU A 136 13.41 -9.38 1.99
CA GLU A 136 13.24 -10.67 1.30
C GLU A 136 11.92 -11.32 1.73
N ALA A 137 11.15 -11.83 0.76
CA ALA A 137 10.01 -12.69 1.06
C ALA A 137 10.52 -13.84 1.93
N ALA A 138 9.98 -13.95 3.16
CA ALA A 138 10.60 -14.67 4.27
C ALA A 138 11.15 -16.07 3.88
N GLY A 139 12.46 -16.14 3.63
CA GLY A 139 13.25 -17.34 3.74
C GLY A 139 13.79 -17.43 5.16
N SER A 140 13.10 -18.20 6.01
CA SER A 140 13.37 -18.42 7.44
C SER A 140 12.93 -17.31 8.41
N PRO A 141 12.24 -17.66 9.51
CA PRO A 141 12.16 -16.77 10.66
C PRO A 141 13.58 -16.52 11.21
N PRO A 142 13.87 -15.32 11.76
CA PRO A 142 15.09 -15.12 12.54
C PRO A 142 15.11 -16.16 13.68
N GLY A 143 16.25 -16.81 13.86
CA GLY A 143 16.39 -18.09 14.55
C GLY A 143 15.69 -18.20 15.90
N LEU A 144 15.08 -19.37 16.09
CA LEU A 144 14.92 -20.02 17.39
C LEU A 144 16.28 -20.49 17.91
#